data_AF-A0A6P1WAQ1-F1
#
_entry.id   AF-A0A6P1WAQ1-F1
#
_cell.length_a   1.000
_cell.length_b   1.000
_cell.length_c   1.000
_cell.angle_alpha   90.00
_cell.angle_beta   90.00
_cell.angle_gamma   90.00
#
_symmetry.space_group_name_H-M   'P 1'
#
loop_
_entity.id
_entity.type
_entity.pdbx_description
1 polymer ?
#
loop_
_entity_poly.entity_id
_entity_poly.type
_entity_poly.pdbx_seq_one_letter_code
_entity_poly.pdbx_strand_id
1 'polypeptide(L)'
;MNPRIRLDDLLHSPYKEHIQTLVLHWVRAELPAHGLTYVDYTRTVSTLLLTTQSPDLTSMIVQAVLAQATALHKTSEWVDQELKFEGMIHGVDRQDFLRLELSQATTIDDRLLDTYNERVNRFQANG
;
A
#
# COMPACT_ATOMS: atom_id res chain seq x y z
N MET A 1 -17.77 -18.87 -5.86
CA MET A 1 -16.71 -18.56 -4.86
C MET A 1 -15.38 -18.63 -5.59
N ASN A 2 -14.64 -17.52 -5.65
CA ASN A 2 -13.26 -17.58 -6.15
C ASN A 2 -12.40 -18.32 -5.12
N PRO A 3 -11.51 -19.23 -5.56
CA PRO A 3 -10.58 -19.88 -4.64
C PRO A 3 -9.70 -18.82 -3.96
N ARG A 4 -9.48 -19.01 -2.65
CA ARG A 4 -8.59 -18.16 -1.86
C ARG A 4 -7.17 -18.24 -2.43
N ILE A 5 -6.54 -17.10 -2.65
CA ILE A 5 -5.14 -16.99 -3.10
C ILE A 5 -4.22 -17.45 -1.96
N ARG A 6 -3.37 -18.43 -2.25
CA ARG A 6 -2.38 -19.00 -1.34
C ARG A 6 -0.98 -18.54 -1.71
N LEU A 7 -0.04 -18.75 -0.80
CA LEU A 7 1.36 -18.40 -1.01
C LEU A 7 1.95 -19.10 -2.26
N ASP A 8 1.64 -20.39 -2.45
CA ASP A 8 2.13 -21.16 -3.60
C ASP A 8 1.57 -20.67 -4.93
N ASP A 9 0.37 -20.06 -4.93
CA ASP A 9 -0.25 -19.52 -6.13
C ASP A 9 0.53 -18.32 -6.66
N LEU A 10 1.24 -17.58 -5.78
CA LEU A 10 2.02 -16.39 -6.16
C LEU A 10 3.22 -16.71 -7.05
N LEU A 11 3.66 -17.97 -7.07
CA LEU A 11 4.78 -18.43 -7.91
C LEU A 11 4.35 -18.70 -9.36
N HIS A 12 3.04 -18.71 -9.62
CA HIS A 12 2.45 -19.09 -10.90
C HIS A 12 1.63 -17.95 -11.51
N SER A 13 1.45 -17.98 -12.82
CA SER A 13 0.55 -17.06 -13.51
C SER A 13 -0.91 -17.36 -13.10
N PRO A 14 -1.77 -16.34 -12.96
CA PRO A 14 -1.53 -14.93 -13.31
C PRO A 14 -0.87 -14.10 -12.19
N TYR A 15 -0.77 -14.61 -10.96
CA TYR A 15 -0.37 -13.81 -9.80
C TYR A 15 1.09 -13.37 -9.84
N LYS A 16 1.99 -14.23 -10.31
CA LYS A 16 3.40 -13.87 -10.51
C LYS A 16 3.57 -12.66 -11.43
N GLU A 17 2.92 -12.69 -12.59
CA GLU A 17 2.98 -11.61 -13.59
C GLU A 17 2.36 -10.32 -13.04
N HIS A 18 1.25 -10.46 -12.30
CA HIS A 18 0.59 -9.35 -11.65
C HIS A 18 1.50 -8.65 -10.62
N ILE A 19 2.13 -9.43 -9.72
CA ILE A 19 3.10 -8.90 -8.74
C ILE A 19 4.26 -8.21 -9.45
N GLN A 20 4.85 -8.86 -10.47
CA GLN A 20 5.96 -8.30 -11.22
C GLN A 20 5.58 -6.96 -11.88
N THR A 21 4.37 -6.86 -12.42
CA THR A 21 3.87 -5.62 -13.03
C THR A 21 3.77 -4.49 -12.01
N LEU A 22 3.21 -4.76 -10.83
CA LEU A 22 3.10 -3.77 -9.76
C LEU A 22 4.46 -3.35 -9.20
N VAL A 23 5.39 -4.29 -9.06
CA VAL A 23 6.77 -3.97 -8.65
C VAL A 23 7.47 -3.12 -9.71
N LEU A 24 7.26 -3.39 -11.00
CA LEU A 24 7.79 -2.57 -12.08
C LEU A 24 7.22 -1.15 -12.05
N HIS A 25 5.93 -0.98 -11.73
CA HIS A 25 5.35 0.36 -11.53
C HIS A 25 6.03 1.10 -10.38
N TRP A 26 6.33 0.42 -9.28
CA TRP A 26 7.06 1.02 -8.16
C TRP A 26 8.48 1.43 -8.56
N VAL A 27 9.22 0.55 -9.23
CA VAL A 27 10.57 0.88 -9.74
C VAL A 27 10.54 2.08 -10.67
N ARG A 28 9.55 2.16 -11.57
CA ARG A 28 9.36 3.26 -12.52
C ARG A 28 8.87 4.56 -11.89
N ALA A 29 8.42 4.54 -10.64
CA ALA A 29 8.14 5.76 -9.90
C ALA A 29 9.42 6.50 -9.49
N GLU A 30 10.60 5.85 -9.63
CA GLU A 30 11.93 6.45 -9.41
C GLU A 30 12.09 7.16 -8.05
N LEU A 31 11.36 6.68 -7.04
CA LEU A 31 11.41 7.22 -5.68
C LEU A 31 12.76 6.89 -5.01
N PRO A 32 13.27 7.74 -4.10
CA PRO A 32 14.48 7.44 -3.33
C PRO A 32 14.35 6.12 -2.57
N ALA A 33 15.20 5.14 -2.90
CA ALA A 33 15.05 3.77 -2.43
C ALA A 33 15.49 3.54 -0.98
N HIS A 34 16.43 4.34 -0.45
CA HIS A 34 17.01 4.21 0.90
C HIS A 34 17.32 2.77 1.35
N GLY A 35 17.86 1.95 0.45
CA GLY A 35 18.26 0.57 0.75
C GLY A 35 17.19 -0.50 0.49
N LEU A 36 15.96 -0.13 0.10
CA LEU A 36 14.99 -1.11 -0.40
C LEU A 36 15.40 -1.65 -1.77
N THR A 37 15.23 -2.97 -1.92
CA THR A 37 15.55 -3.69 -3.15
C THR A 37 14.29 -4.14 -3.88
N TYR A 38 14.46 -4.61 -5.13
CA TYR A 38 13.39 -5.25 -5.89
C TYR A 38 12.73 -6.42 -5.13
N VAL A 39 13.53 -7.16 -4.35
CA VAL A 39 13.04 -8.29 -3.53
C VAL A 39 12.11 -7.79 -2.42
N ASP A 40 12.41 -6.64 -1.82
CA ASP A 40 11.58 -6.06 -0.77
C ASP A 40 10.25 -5.55 -1.35
N TYR A 41 10.29 -4.86 -2.50
CA TYR A 41 9.07 -4.47 -3.22
C TYR A 41 8.19 -5.68 -3.55
N THR A 42 8.82 -6.75 -4.05
CA THR A 42 8.12 -8.01 -4.36
C THR A 42 7.47 -8.61 -3.13
N ARG A 43 8.18 -8.65 -2.00
CA ARG A 43 7.66 -9.15 -0.72
C ARG A 43 6.46 -8.34 -0.25
N THR A 44 6.54 -7.01 -0.33
CA THR A 44 5.47 -6.11 0.12
C THR A 44 4.22 -6.24 -0.74
N VAL A 45 4.36 -6.23 -2.07
CA VAL A 45 3.23 -6.43 -2.99
C VAL A 45 2.61 -7.83 -2.83
N SER A 46 3.44 -8.87 -2.67
CA SER A 46 2.97 -10.24 -2.42
C SER A 46 2.16 -10.35 -1.14
N THR A 47 2.66 -9.77 -0.05
CA THR A 47 1.96 -9.72 1.24
C THR A 47 0.63 -9.01 1.11
N LEU A 48 0.61 -7.86 0.44
CA LEU A 48 -0.62 -7.11 0.21
C LEU A 48 -1.64 -7.92 -0.58
N LEU A 49 -1.24 -8.62 -1.65
CA LEU A 49 -2.12 -9.50 -2.42
C LEU A 49 -2.71 -10.65 -1.58
N LEU A 50 -1.92 -11.25 -0.69
CA LEU A 50 -2.41 -12.27 0.23
C LEU A 50 -3.36 -11.69 1.29
N THR A 51 -3.22 -10.42 1.64
CA THR A 51 -4.11 -9.76 2.59
C THR A 51 -5.43 -9.35 1.95
N THR A 52 -5.40 -8.71 0.78
CA THR A 52 -6.60 -8.24 0.07
C THR A 52 -7.37 -9.37 -0.60
N GLN A 53 -6.70 -10.49 -0.91
CA GLN A 53 -7.25 -11.62 -1.65
C GLN A 53 -7.86 -11.20 -3.01
N SER A 54 -7.41 -10.07 -3.57
CA SER A 54 -7.99 -9.45 -4.77
C SER A 54 -6.92 -8.70 -5.56
N PRO A 55 -6.53 -9.19 -6.77
CA PRO A 55 -5.57 -8.50 -7.63
C PRO A 55 -5.97 -7.08 -8.00
N ASP A 56 -7.27 -6.86 -8.28
CA ASP A 56 -7.79 -5.55 -8.66
C ASP A 56 -7.67 -4.55 -7.51
N LEU A 57 -8.04 -4.99 -6.29
CA LEU A 57 -7.92 -4.14 -5.11
C LEU A 57 -6.46 -3.87 -4.76
N THR A 58 -5.58 -4.88 -4.84
CA THR A 58 -4.14 -4.69 -4.66
C THR A 58 -3.58 -3.68 -5.64
N SER A 59 -3.98 -3.76 -6.92
CA SER A 59 -3.54 -2.80 -7.94
C SER A 59 -3.98 -1.38 -7.62
N MET A 60 -5.25 -1.21 -7.25
CA MET A 60 -5.79 0.10 -6.87
C MET A 60 -5.02 0.71 -5.70
N ILE A 61 -4.77 -0.07 -4.65
CA ILE A 61 -4.02 0.39 -3.47
C ILE A 61 -2.59 0.77 -3.85
N VAL A 62 -1.87 -0.11 -4.56
CA VAL A 62 -0.47 0.15 -4.96
C VAL A 62 -0.37 1.40 -5.82
N GLN A 63 -1.26 1.54 -6.81
CA GLN A 63 -1.25 2.71 -7.69
C GLN A 63 -1.58 4.00 -6.93
N ALA A 64 -2.55 3.99 -6.02
CA ALA A 64 -2.91 5.16 -5.23
C ALA A 64 -1.76 5.61 -4.30
N VAL A 65 -1.11 4.66 -3.61
CA VAL A 65 0.03 4.97 -2.73
C VAL A 65 1.22 5.48 -3.55
N LEU A 66 1.53 4.87 -4.70
CA LEU A 66 2.61 5.35 -5.57
C LEU A 66 2.31 6.74 -6.14
N ALA A 67 1.09 7.00 -6.60
CA ALA A 67 0.69 8.31 -7.10
C ALA A 67 0.85 9.39 -6.03
N GLN A 68 0.40 9.11 -4.80
CA GLN A 68 0.56 10.02 -3.67
C GLN A 68 2.04 10.22 -3.30
N ALA A 69 2.84 9.15 -3.27
CA ALA A 69 4.26 9.24 -2.98
C ALA A 69 4.99 10.13 -3.99
N THR A 70 4.70 9.97 -5.27
CA THR A 70 5.26 10.82 -6.33
C THR A 70 4.83 12.28 -6.16
N ALA A 71 3.54 12.53 -5.91
CA ALA A 71 3.00 13.88 -5.75
C ALA A 71 3.57 14.62 -4.53
N LEU A 72 3.88 13.88 -3.46
CA LEU A 72 4.40 14.41 -2.19
C LEU A 72 5.92 14.22 -2.03
N HIS A 73 6.62 13.83 -3.09
CA HIS A 73 8.07 13.57 -3.10
C HIS A 73 8.54 12.64 -1.96
N LYS A 74 7.77 11.58 -1.69
CA LYS A 74 8.08 10.58 -0.66
C LYS A 74 9.10 9.54 -1.16
N THR A 75 9.60 8.74 -0.24
CA THR A 75 10.59 7.69 -0.49
C THR A 75 9.93 6.35 -0.78
N SER A 76 10.67 5.38 -1.32
CA SER A 76 10.16 4.00 -1.41
C SER A 76 9.91 3.40 -0.03
N GLU A 77 10.68 3.78 0.99
CA GLU A 77 10.42 3.32 2.37
C GLU A 77 9.05 3.78 2.87
N TRP A 78 8.66 5.01 2.56
CA TRP A 78 7.32 5.51 2.88
C TRP A 78 6.23 4.70 2.16
N VAL A 79 6.44 4.36 0.87
CA VAL A 79 5.49 3.50 0.13
C VAL A 79 5.37 2.13 0.79
N ASP A 80 6.49 1.52 1.19
CA ASP A 80 6.49 0.24 1.87
C ASP A 80 5.70 0.27 3.19
N GLN A 81 5.89 1.32 3.99
CA GLN A 81 5.15 1.53 5.23
C GLN A 81 3.64 1.71 4.97
N GLU A 82 3.28 2.51 3.97
CA GLU A 82 1.88 2.77 3.66
C GLU A 82 1.17 1.57 3.03
N LEU A 83 1.84 0.75 2.20
CA LEU A 83 1.25 -0.50 1.71
C LEU A 83 1.02 -1.52 2.83
N LYS A 84 1.93 -1.58 3.83
CA LYS A 84 1.71 -2.39 5.03
C LYS A 84 0.55 -1.87 5.86
N PHE A 85 0.42 -0.55 6.01
CA PHE A 85 -0.71 0.07 6.67
C PHE A 85 -2.04 -0.30 5.98
N GLU A 86 -2.12 -0.14 4.66
CA GLU A 86 -3.32 -0.47 3.88
C GLU A 86 -3.69 -1.95 3.98
N GLY A 87 -2.69 -2.84 4.04
CA GLY A 87 -2.92 -4.25 4.34
C GLY A 87 -3.48 -4.46 5.75
N MET A 88 -2.91 -3.81 6.76
CA MET A 88 -3.34 -3.95 8.16
C MET A 88 -4.79 -3.51 8.37
N ILE A 89 -5.21 -2.43 7.71
CA ILE A 89 -6.58 -1.91 7.82
C ILE A 89 -7.55 -2.54 6.81
N HIS A 90 -7.12 -3.55 6.07
CA HIS A 90 -7.99 -4.23 5.13
C HIS A 90 -9.13 -4.95 5.86
N GLY A 91 -10.37 -4.67 5.46
CA GLY A 91 -11.57 -5.24 6.07
C GLY A 91 -12.09 -4.49 7.29
N VAL A 92 -11.46 -3.38 7.69
CA VAL A 92 -12.04 -2.44 8.67
C VAL A 92 -12.59 -1.20 7.97
N ASP A 93 -13.50 -0.48 8.63
CA ASP A 93 -13.89 0.85 8.18
C ASP A 93 -12.69 1.80 8.31
N ARG A 94 -12.21 2.31 7.16
CA ARG A 94 -11.05 3.19 7.08
C ARG A 94 -11.25 4.47 7.90
N GLN A 95 -12.41 5.10 7.79
CA GLN A 95 -12.65 6.39 8.43
C GLN A 95 -12.69 6.24 9.95
N ASP A 96 -13.35 5.18 10.42
CA ASP A 96 -13.39 4.89 11.85
C ASP A 96 -12.01 4.52 12.38
N PHE A 97 -11.23 3.73 11.65
CA PHE A 97 -9.86 3.38 12.05
C PHE A 97 -8.96 4.61 12.16
N LEU A 98 -8.95 5.48 11.15
CA LEU A 98 -8.11 6.68 11.14
C LEU A 98 -8.50 7.65 12.28
N ARG A 99 -9.81 7.80 12.55
CA ARG A 99 -10.29 8.59 13.69
C ARG A 99 -9.89 7.98 15.04
N LEU A 100 -9.96 6.65 15.14
CA LEU A 100 -9.55 5.93 16.34
C LEU A 100 -8.05 6.11 16.60
N GLU A 101 -7.19 5.92 15.59
CA GLU A 101 -5.74 6.15 15.65
C GLU A 101 -5.43 7.57 16.16
N LEU A 102 -6.08 8.58 15.58
CA LEU A 102 -5.91 9.98 15.99
C LEU A 102 -6.36 10.21 17.44
N SER A 103 -7.50 9.64 17.86
CA SER A 103 -8.02 9.81 19.23
C SER A 103 -7.19 9.12 20.32
N GLN A 104 -6.45 8.07 19.96
CA GLN A 104 -5.60 7.32 20.90
C GLN A 104 -4.18 7.90 21.01
N ALA A 105 -3.83 8.89 20.18
CA ALA A 105 -2.51 9.49 20.17
C ALA A 105 -2.22 10.22 21.49
N THR A 106 -1.09 9.87 22.12
CA THR A 106 -0.64 10.52 23.37
C THR A 106 -0.28 11.98 23.16
N THR A 107 0.10 12.37 21.95
CA THR A 107 0.39 13.75 21.55
C THR A 107 -0.05 13.95 20.12
N ILE A 108 -0.76 15.05 19.87
CA ILE A 108 -1.14 15.48 18.53
C ILE A 108 -0.11 16.51 18.09
N ASP A 109 0.78 16.10 17.20
CA ASP A 109 1.75 16.98 16.54
C ASP A 109 1.42 17.15 15.05
N ASP A 110 2.07 18.11 14.40
CA ASP A 110 1.82 18.41 12.99
C ASP A 110 2.10 17.20 12.09
N ARG A 111 3.10 16.39 12.44
CA ARG A 111 3.47 15.18 11.69
C ARG A 111 2.36 14.13 11.69
N LEU A 112 1.69 13.93 12.84
CA LEU A 112 0.56 13.03 12.94
C LEU A 112 -0.63 13.54 12.12
N LEU A 113 -0.92 14.85 12.19
CA LEU A 113 -1.99 15.47 11.42
C LEU A 113 -1.72 15.39 9.90
N ASP A 114 -0.48 15.61 9.47
CA ASP A 114 -0.05 15.45 8.09
C ASP A 114 -0.28 14.02 7.61
N THR A 115 0.16 13.02 8.39
CA THR A 115 -0.03 11.60 8.07
C THR A 115 -1.52 11.24 7.96
N TYR A 116 -2.35 11.74 8.89
CA TYR A 116 -3.79 11.55 8.86
C TYR A 116 -4.40 12.16 7.58
N ASN A 117 -4.06 13.41 7.26
CA ASN A 117 -4.55 14.11 6.09
C ASN A 117 -4.13 13.41 4.79
N GLU A 118 -2.88 12.96 4.70
CA GLU A 118 -2.38 12.17 3.57
C GLU A 118 -3.23 10.89 3.40
N ARG A 119 -3.48 10.13 4.47
CA ARG A 119 -4.27 8.89 4.42
C ARG A 119 -5.74 9.10 4.09
N VAL A 120 -6.35 10.18 4.58
CA VAL A 120 -7.76 10.52 4.30
C VAL A 120 -7.97 10.88 2.82
N ASN A 121 -7.03 11.63 2.23
CA ASN A 121 -7.18 12.17 0.88
C ASN A 121 -6.76 11.18 -0.23
N ARG A 122 -6.04 10.11 0.11
CA ARG A 122 -5.46 9.13 -0.84
C ARG A 122 -6.44 8.60 -1.90
N PHE A 123 -7.67 8.31 -1.50
CA PHE A 123 -8.68 7.70 -2.38
C PHE A 123 -9.81 8.66 -2.79
N GLN A 124 -9.74 9.94 -2.40
CA GLN A 124 -10.80 10.91 -2.71
C GLN A 124 -10.74 11.44 -4.14
N ALA A 125 -9.59 11.34 -4.82
CA ALA A 125 -9.40 11.82 -6.19
C ALA A 125 -9.89 10.84 -7.29
N ASN A 126 -10.36 9.64 -6.91
CA ASN A 126 -10.82 8.60 -7.84
C ASN A 126 -12.33 8.27 -7.69
N GLY A 127 -13.12 9.23 -7.17
CA GLY A 127 -14.59 9.15 -7.08
C GLY A 127 -15.27 9.90 -8.20
#